data_AF-A0A6A7K432-F1
#
_entry.id   AF-A0A6A7K432-F1
#
_cell.length_a   1.000
_cell.length_b   1.000
_cell.length_c   1.000
_cell.angle_alpha   90.00
_cell.angle_beta   90.00
_cell.angle_gamma   90.00
#
_symmetry.space_group_name_H-M   'P 1'
#
loop_
_entity.id
_entity.type
_entity.pdbx_description
1 polymer ?
#
loop_
_entity_poly.entity_id
_entity_poly.type
_entity_poly.pdbx_seq_one_letter_code
_entity_poly.pdbx_strand_id
1 'polypeptide(L)' 'DHQLMAIRRTIESDFSLLTYYNAENNRARSLIGFQSRLEIAILAYNLAYCLERFN' A
#
# COMPACT_ATOMS: atom_id res chain seq x y z
N ASP A 1 -10.05 -21.70 8.44
CA ASP A 1 -9.11 -21.70 7.30
C ASP A 1 -9.54 -20.88 6.09
N HIS A 2 -10.73 -21.08 5.51
CA HIS A 2 -11.14 -20.34 4.30
C HIS A 2 -11.24 -18.82 4.50
N GLN A 3 -11.77 -18.36 5.65
CA GLN A 3 -11.85 -16.93 5.97
C GLN A 3 -10.47 -16.28 6.14
N LEU A 4 -9.55 -16.94 6.84
CA LEU A 4 -8.18 -16.45 7.04
C LEU A 4 -7.44 -16.33 5.70
N MET A 5 -7.61 -17.31 4.81
CA MET A 5 -7.04 -17.27 3.46
C MET A 5 -7.66 -16.20 2.56
N ALA A 6 -8.93 -15.84 2.79
CA ALA A 6 -9.57 -14.73 2.09
C ALA A 6 -8.99 -13.39 2.56
N ILE A 7 -8.93 -13.18 3.88
CA ILE A 7 -8.33 -11.97 4.48
C ILE A 7 -6.88 -11.79 4.02
N ARG A 8 -6.08 -12.86 4.06
CA ARG A 8 -4.69 -12.82 3.60
C ARG A 8 -4.60 -12.41 2.13
N ARG A 9 -5.41 -13.00 1.24
CA ARG A 9 -5.41 -12.65 -0.19
C ARG A 9 -5.83 -11.21 -0.43
N THR A 10 -6.80 -10.70 0.32
CA THR A 10 -7.20 -9.28 0.27
C THR A 10 -6.02 -8.40 0.65
N ILE A 11 -5.36 -8.67 1.78
CA ILE A 11 -4.16 -7.93 2.21
C ILE A 11 -3.07 -7.98 1.12
N GLU A 12 -2.71 -9.17 0.64
CA GLU A 12 -1.68 -9.33 -0.40
C GLU A 12 -2.02 -8.58 -1.70
N SER A 13 -3.29 -8.63 -2.12
CA SER A 13 -3.78 -7.91 -3.30
C SER A 13 -3.68 -6.40 -3.11
N ASP A 14 -4.14 -5.88 -1.97
CA ASP A 14 -4.12 -4.45 -1.69
C ASP A 14 -2.68 -3.91 -1.59
N PHE A 15 -1.77 -4.67 -0.97
CA PHE A 15 -0.35 -4.30 -0.90
C PHE A 15 0.35 -4.40 -2.25
N SER A 16 -0.07 -5.28 -3.15
CA SER A 16 0.51 -5.39 -4.50
C SER A 16 0.33 -4.11 -5.33
N LEU A 17 -0.74 -3.35 -5.08
CA LEU A 17 -0.99 -2.07 -5.73
C LEU A 17 0.05 -1.01 -5.33
N LEU A 18 0.64 -1.14 -4.14
CA LEU A 18 1.63 -0.22 -3.61
C LEU A 18 3.04 -0.48 -4.15
N THR A 19 3.26 -1.57 -4.90
CA THR A 19 4.57 -1.88 -5.51
C THR A 19 4.99 -0.82 -6.53
N TYR A 20 4.04 -0.30 -7.30
CA TYR A 20 4.29 0.85 -8.18
C TYR A 20 4.72 2.11 -7.42
N TYR A 21 4.45 2.17 -6.12
CA TYR A 21 4.79 3.27 -5.22
C TYR A 21 5.98 2.94 -4.30
N ASN A 22 6.77 1.92 -4.68
CA ASN A 22 8.03 1.56 -4.02
C ASN A 22 7.89 1.14 -2.55
N ALA A 23 6.70 0.66 -2.16
CA ALA A 23 6.40 0.29 -0.78
C ALA A 23 7.25 -0.90 -0.30
N GLU A 24 7.57 -1.89 -1.16
CA GLU A 24 8.43 -3.02 -0.77
C GLU A 24 9.89 -2.61 -0.50
N ASN A 25 10.35 -1.49 -1.03
CA ASN A 25 11.71 -0.97 -0.80
C ASN A 25 11.77 -0.01 0.39
N ASN A 26 10.79 -0.06 1.29
CA ASN A 26 10.79 0.72 2.52
C ASN A 26 11.85 0.19 3.53
N ARG A 27 13.06 0.74 3.44
CA ARG A 27 14.20 0.44 4.31
C ARG A 27 14.39 1.43 5.46
N ALA A 28 13.30 2.01 5.98
CA ALA A 28 13.39 2.93 7.11
C ALA A 28 13.97 2.24 8.35
N ARG A 29 14.82 2.97 9.10
CA ARG A 29 15.51 2.45 10.30
C ARG A 29 14.76 2.71 11.61
N SER A 30 13.57 3.29 11.54
CA SER A 30 12.69 3.56 12.68
C SER A 30 11.25 3.24 12.31
N LEU A 31 10.44 2.89 13.32
CA LEU A 31 9.02 2.62 13.12
C LEU A 31 8.30 3.83 12.53
N ILE A 32 8.58 5.03 13.05
CA ILE A 32 7.99 6.29 12.56
C ILE A 32 8.36 6.53 11.09
N GLY A 33 9.62 6.30 10.72
CA GLY A 33 10.08 6.46 9.35
C GLY A 33 9.46 5.43 8.41
N PHE A 34 9.30 4.19 8.88
CA PHE A 34 8.63 3.13 8.12
C PHE A 34 7.18 3.51 7.86
N GLN A 35 6.46 3.91 8.91
CA GLN A 35 5.06 4.31 8.81
C GLN A 35 4.88 5.52 7.88
N SER A 36 5.70 6.56 8.03
CA SER A 36 5.63 7.75 7.17
C SER A 36 5.82 7.39 5.68
N ARG A 37 6.77 6.51 5.36
CA ARG A 37 7.02 6.07 3.98
C ARG A 37 5.88 5.23 3.42
N LEU A 38 5.26 4.39 4.24
CA LEU A 38 4.11 3.59 3.83
C LEU A 38 2.88 4.49 3.59
N GLU A 39 2.63 5.46 4.47
CA GLU A 39 1.54 6.43 4.33
C GLU A 39 1.69 7.28 3.06
N ILE A 40 2.92 7.69 2.70
CA ILE A 40 3.20 8.40 1.44
C ILE A 40 2.84 7.52 0.23
N ALA A 41 3.23 6.24 0.22
CA ALA A 41 2.92 5.34 -0.88
C ALA A 41 1.39 5.16 -1.06
N ILE A 42 0.67 4.99 0.05
CA ILE A 42 -0.80 4.90 0.05
C ILE A 42 -1.44 6.20 -0.44
N LEU A 43 -0.95 7.36 0.03
CA LEU A 43 -1.48 8.66 -0.41
C LEU A 43 -1.28 8.87 -1.91
N ALA A 44 -0.10 8.53 -2.44
CA ALA A 44 0.20 8.65 -3.87
C ALA A 44 -0.72 7.76 -4.72
N TYR A 45 -0.94 6.51 -4.29
CA TYR A 45 -1.92 5.61 -4.93
C TYR A 45 -3.33 6.21 -4.94
N ASN A 46 -3.81 6.70 -3.79
CA ASN A 46 -5.15 7.26 -3.68
C ASN A 46 -5.32 8.51 -4.55
N LEU A 47 -4.31 9.37 -4.64
CA LEU A 47 -4.34 10.56 -5.49
C LEU A 47 -4.42 10.18 -6.97
N ALA A 48 -3.61 9.21 -7.42
CA ALA A 48 -3.67 8.71 -8.80
C ALA A 48 -5.05 8.12 -9.13
N TYR A 49 -5.60 7.28 -8.24
CA TYR A 49 -6.95 6.74 -8.38
C TYR A 49 -8.02 7.83 -8.47
N CYS A 50 -7.96 8.85 -7.62
CA CYS A 50 -8.89 9.97 -7.66
C CYS A 50 -8.80 10.74 -8.97
N LEU A 51 -7.59 10.97 -9.49
CA LEU A 51 -7.39 11.64 -10.77
C LEU A 51 -7.92 10.80 -11.94
N GLU A 52 -7.75 9.49 -11.93
CA GLU A 52 -8.29 8.62 -12.98
C GLU A 52 -9.82 8.49 -12.92
N ARG A 53 -10.39 8.51 -11.72
CA ARG A 53 -11.81 8.29 -11.49
C ARG A 53 -12.67 9.54 -11.64
N PHE A 54 -12.12 10.70 -11.31
CA PHE A 54 -12.86 11.96 -11.20
C PHE A 54 -12.40 13.07 -12.16
N ASN A 55 -11.38 12.83 -13.00
CA ASN A 55 -11.20 13.60 -14.24
C ASN A 55 -12.12 13.08 -15.35
#